data_AF-A0A3C0YLK5-F1
#
_entry.id   AF-A0A3C0YLK5-F1
#
_cell.length_a   1.000
_cell.length_b   1.000
_cell.length_c   1.000
_cell.angle_alpha   90.00
_cell.angle_beta   90.00
_cell.angle_gamma   90.00
#
_symmetry.space_group_name_H-M   'P 1'
#
loop_
_entity.id
_entity.type
_entity.pdbx_description
1 polymer ?
#
loop_
_entity_poly.entity_id
_entity_poly.type
_entity_poly.pdbx_seq_one_letter_code
_entity_poly.pdbx_strand_id
1 'polypeptide(L)'
;PSGMTVSDTDHTLATKLYQNNARLHFDDFMMKKTSMGKRLIYGGHVISVCKNLSYDGLENSLAILAINGGTHSNPTFGNDTLYA
;
A
#
# COMPACT_ATOMS: atom_id res chain seq x y z
N PRO A 1 -7.30 13.97 -11.32
CA PRO A 1 -6.93 12.90 -10.35
C PRO A 1 -5.86 11.99 -10.93
N SER A 2 -4.67 12.05 -10.33
CA SER A 2 -3.56 11.16 -10.68
C SER A 2 -3.85 9.74 -10.20
N GLY A 3 -3.38 8.73 -10.94
CA GLY A 3 -3.50 7.32 -10.59
C GLY A 3 -2.13 6.66 -10.57
N MET A 4 -1.93 5.71 -9.66
CA MET A 4 -0.67 4.98 -9.56
C MET A 4 -0.90 3.48 -9.42
N THR A 5 -0.41 2.72 -10.39
CA THR A 5 -0.37 1.26 -10.32
C THR A 5 0.72 0.84 -9.33
N VAL A 6 0.35 0.04 -8.33
CA VAL A 6 1.32 -0.49 -7.36
C VAL A 6 1.90 -1.80 -7.86
N SER A 7 3.23 -1.92 -7.83
CA SER A 7 3.90 -3.14 -8.21
C SER A 7 4.26 -4.00 -6.99
N ASP A 8 4.43 -5.29 -7.25
CA ASP A 8 4.95 -6.26 -6.28
C ASP A 8 6.34 -5.87 -5.73
N THR A 9 7.15 -5.18 -6.53
CA THR A 9 8.48 -4.72 -6.12
C THR A 9 8.42 -3.53 -5.17
N ASP A 10 7.54 -2.56 -5.44
CA ASP A 10 7.47 -1.30 -4.67
C ASP A 10 7.00 -1.55 -3.24
N HIS A 11 5.93 -2.33 -3.07
CA HIS A 11 5.46 -2.63 -1.72
C HIS A 11 6.43 -3.54 -0.97
N THR A 12 7.09 -4.48 -1.65
CA THR A 12 8.07 -5.37 -1.01
C THR A 12 9.26 -4.56 -0.51
N LEU A 13 9.74 -3.60 -1.31
CA LEU A 13 10.80 -2.67 -0.92
C LEU A 13 10.38 -1.83 0.28
N ALA A 14 9.20 -1.19 0.22
CA ALA A 14 8.69 -0.37 1.32
C ALA A 14 8.50 -1.20 2.61
N THR A 15 7.95 -2.41 2.52
CA THR A 15 7.73 -3.29 3.68
C THR A 15 9.05 -3.71 4.32
N LYS A 16 10.10 -3.99 3.51
CA LYS A 16 11.46 -4.25 4.01
C LYS A 16 12.08 -3.01 4.66
N LEU A 17 11.91 -1.83 4.08
CA LEU A 17 12.40 -0.56 4.64
C LEU A 17 11.85 -0.33 6.06
N TYR A 18 10.59 -0.68 6.28
CA TYR A 18 9.96 -0.60 7.60
C TYR A 18 10.26 -1.79 8.53
N GLN A 19 11.12 -2.72 8.10
CA GLN A 19 11.44 -3.96 8.83
C GLN A 19 10.18 -4.75 9.23
N ASN A 20 9.09 -4.62 8.47
CA ASN A 20 7.88 -5.37 8.68
C ASN A 20 8.09 -6.79 8.14
N ASN A 21 7.92 -7.79 9.00
CA ASN A 21 8.19 -9.21 8.71
C ASN A 21 6.93 -10.03 8.40
N ALA A 22 5.78 -9.39 8.17
CA ALA A 22 4.54 -10.08 7.84
C ALA A 22 4.68 -10.83 6.51
N ARG A 23 4.73 -12.17 6.60
CA ARG A 23 5.05 -13.07 5.49
C ARG A 23 4.14 -12.93 4.28
N LEU A 24 2.88 -12.51 4.48
CA LEU A 24 1.90 -12.31 3.41
C LEU A 24 2.32 -11.24 2.37
N HIS A 25 3.26 -10.36 2.71
CA HIS A 25 3.85 -9.39 1.77
C HIS A 25 5.00 -9.97 0.93
N PHE A 26 5.52 -11.16 1.26
CA PHE A 26 6.79 -11.65 0.71
C PHE A 26 6.71 -13.07 0.14
N ASP A 27 5.99 -13.95 0.81
CA ASP A 27 5.99 -15.39 0.52
C ASP A 27 4.85 -15.73 -0.45
N ASP A 28 5.16 -15.60 -1.74
CA ASP A 28 4.23 -15.95 -2.82
C ASP A 28 3.82 -17.43 -2.80
N PHE A 29 4.75 -18.32 -2.43
CA PHE A 29 4.49 -19.75 -2.38
C PHE A 29 3.44 -20.11 -1.32
N MET A 30 3.54 -19.51 -0.14
CA MET A 30 2.55 -19.67 0.91
C MET A 30 1.22 -18.98 0.53
N MET A 31 1.28 -17.77 -0.03
CA MET A 31 0.07 -17.01 -0.39
C MET A 31 -0.76 -17.65 -1.50
N LYS A 32 -0.13 -18.36 -2.45
CA LYS A 32 -0.83 -19.17 -3.47
C LYS A 32 -1.80 -20.21 -2.91
N LYS A 33 -1.58 -20.69 -1.68
CA LYS A 33 -2.43 -21.68 -1.01
C LYS A 33 -3.58 -21.05 -0.21
N THR A 34 -3.58 -19.73 -0.06
CA THR A 34 -4.63 -18.99 0.65
C THR A 34 -5.78 -18.64 -0.30
N SER A 35 -6.93 -18.26 0.25
CA SER A 35 -8.06 -17.78 -0.55
C SER A 35 -7.75 -16.52 -1.38
N MET A 36 -6.72 -15.76 -1.00
CA MET A 36 -6.29 -14.57 -1.74
C MET A 36 -5.45 -14.93 -2.98
N GLY A 37 -4.74 -16.05 -2.96
CA GLY A 37 -3.98 -16.60 -4.11
C GLY A 37 -2.74 -15.80 -4.55
N LYS A 38 -2.49 -14.62 -4.00
CA LYS A 38 -1.38 -13.71 -4.35
C LYS A 38 -0.93 -12.91 -3.13
N ARG A 39 0.30 -12.39 -3.18
CA ARG A 39 0.84 -11.54 -2.11
C ARG A 39 -0.01 -10.30 -1.92
N LEU A 40 -0.19 -9.93 -0.65
CA LEU A 40 -0.95 -8.74 -0.29
C LEU A 40 -0.01 -7.55 -0.21
N ILE A 41 -0.44 -6.41 -0.73
CA ILE A 41 0.24 -5.13 -0.54
C ILE A 41 0.09 -4.72 0.93
N TYR A 42 1.16 -4.17 1.51
CA TYR A 42 1.12 -3.62 2.86
C TYR A 42 0.16 -2.42 2.94
N GLY A 43 -0.83 -2.48 3.83
CA GLY A 43 -1.82 -1.42 3.98
C GLY A 43 -1.21 -0.04 4.25
N GLY A 44 -0.11 0.05 5.01
CA GLY A 44 0.60 1.32 5.20
C GLY A 44 1.25 1.85 3.91
N HIS A 45 1.65 0.98 2.98
CA HIS A 45 2.13 1.40 1.66
C HIS A 45 0.98 2.04 0.84
N VAL A 46 -0.22 1.46 0.91
CA VAL A 46 -1.43 2.04 0.28
C VAL A 46 -1.73 3.43 0.84
N ILE A 47 -1.66 3.61 2.17
CA ILE A 47 -1.86 4.92 2.81
C ILE A 47 -0.81 5.94 2.31
N SER A 48 0.47 5.56 2.26
CA SER A 48 1.54 6.43 1.76
C SER A 48 1.36 6.81 0.30
N VAL A 49 0.91 5.88 -0.55
CA VAL A 49 0.58 6.12 -1.95
C VAL A 49 -0.56 7.13 -2.08
N CYS A 50 -1.68 6.92 -1.38
CA CYS A 50 -2.82 7.83 -1.42
C CYS A 50 -2.44 9.22 -0.89
N LYS A 51 -1.59 9.31 0.15
CA LYS A 51 -1.09 10.60 0.63
C LYS A 51 -0.24 11.31 -0.42
N ASN A 52 0.60 10.59 -1.17
CA ASN A 52 1.37 11.16 -2.27
C ASN A 52 0.45 11.68 -3.39
N LEU A 53 -0.55 10.89 -3.80
CA LEU A 53 -1.53 11.29 -4.81
C LEU A 53 -2.32 12.54 -4.40
N SER A 54 -2.66 12.66 -3.11
CA SER A 54 -3.37 13.83 -2.57
C SER A 54 -2.59 15.15 -2.69
N TYR A 55 -1.28 15.12 -3.01
CA TYR A 55 -0.49 16.32 -3.17
C TYR A 55 -1.05 17.22 -4.28
N ASP A 56 -1.56 16.63 -5.37
CA ASP A 56 -2.33 17.31 -6.42
C ASP A 56 -3.65 17.84 -5.81
N GLY A 57 -3.64 19.11 -5.39
CA GLY A 57 -4.73 19.78 -4.68
C GLY A 57 -4.50 20.05 -3.17
N LEU A 58 -3.45 19.47 -2.56
CA LEU A 58 -3.08 19.74 -1.15
C LEU A 58 -1.59 20.08 -1.00
N GLU A 59 -1.01 20.80 -1.96
CA GLU A 59 0.43 21.07 -2.06
C GLU A 59 0.98 21.79 -0.81
N ASN A 60 0.16 22.64 -0.19
CA ASN A 60 0.52 23.40 1.01
C ASN A 60 0.28 22.63 2.33
N SER A 61 -0.14 21.37 2.28
CA SER A 61 -0.28 20.52 3.47
C SER A 61 1.07 19.97 3.92
N LEU A 62 1.76 20.74 4.76
CA LEU A 62 3.17 20.50 5.13
C LEU A 62 3.39 19.23 5.96
N ALA A 63 2.43 18.83 6.78
CA ALA A 63 2.58 17.70 7.69
C ALA A 63 1.24 17.03 8.00
N ILE A 64 1.31 15.74 8.32
CA ILE A 64 0.20 15.03 8.96
C ILE A 64 0.30 15.29 10.47
N LEU A 65 -0.64 16.04 11.04
CA LEU A 65 -0.64 16.36 12.48
C LEU A 65 -1.15 15.21 13.35
N ALA A 66 -2.10 14.43 12.83
CA ALA A 66 -2.68 13.28 13.51
C ALA A 66 -3.31 12.32 12.49
N ILE A 67 -3.40 11.05 12.88
CA ILE A 67 -4.21 10.03 12.19
C ILE A 67 -5.38 9.71 13.11
N ASN A 68 -6.58 10.19 12.77
CA ASN A 68 -7.78 10.05 13.61
C ASN A 68 -8.48 8.70 13.42
N GLY A 69 -8.24 8.04 12.30
CA GLY A 69 -8.83 6.75 11.96
C GLY A 69 -8.39 6.28 10.58
N GLY A 70 -8.66 5.01 10.28
CA GLY A 70 -8.38 4.40 8.99
C GLY A 70 -8.86 2.95 8.94
N THR A 71 -9.37 2.54 7.78
CA THR A 71 -9.84 1.18 7.55
C THR A 71 -9.22 0.65 6.26
N HIS A 72 -8.56 -0.50 6.32
CA HIS A 72 -8.21 -1.27 5.13
C HIS A 72 -9.44 -2.05 4.67
N SER A 73 -10.31 -1.40 3.89
CA SER A 73 -11.63 -1.93 3.56
C SER A 73 -11.61 -3.14 2.63
N ASN A 74 -10.58 -3.23 1.78
CA ASN A 74 -10.39 -4.34 0.84
C ASN A 74 -8.89 -4.63 0.68
N PRO A 75 -8.51 -5.87 0.32
CA PRO A 75 -7.13 -6.19 -0.01
C PRO A 75 -6.69 -5.45 -1.27
N THR A 76 -5.42 -5.03 -1.30
CA THR A 76 -4.75 -4.50 -2.48
C THR A 76 -3.66 -5.46 -2.92
N PHE A 77 -3.48 -5.58 -4.22
CA PHE A 77 -2.58 -6.53 -4.85
C PHE A 77 -1.67 -5.84 -5.87
N GLY A 78 -0.59 -6.53 -6.27
CA GLY A 78 0.22 -6.08 -7.40
C GLY A 78 -0.62 -5.90 -8.66
N ASN A 79 -0.33 -4.81 -9.38
CA ASN A 79 -1.01 -4.30 -10.57
C ASN A 79 -2.38 -3.63 -10.33
N ASP A 80 -2.83 -3.49 -9.08
CA ASP A 80 -3.97 -2.61 -8.79
C ASP A 80 -3.58 -1.14 -8.99
N THR A 81 -4.49 -0.33 -9.52
CA THR A 81 -4.29 1.12 -9.67
C THR A 81 -5.05 1.88 -8.60
N LEU A 82 -4.32 2.65 -7.80
CA LEU A 82 -4.87 3.48 -6.73
C LEU A 82 -5.12 4.90 -7.26
N TYR A 83 -6.22 5.49 -6.79
CA TYR A 83 -6.61 6.88 -7.04
C TYR A 83 -6.93 7.55 -5.69
N ALA A 84 -6.65 8.84 -5.59
CA ALA A 84 -6.99 9.68 -4.44
C ALA A 84 -7.22 11.13 -4.87
#